data_AF-A0A8T9FPK0-F1
#
_entry.id   AF-A0A8T9FPK0-F1
#
_cell.length_a   1.000
_cell.length_b   1.000
_cell.length_c   1.000
_cell.angle_alpha   90.00
_cell.angle_beta   90.00
_cell.angle_gamma   90.00
#
_symmetry.space_group_name_H-M   'P 1'
#
loop_
_entity.id
_entity.type
_entity.pdbx_description
1 polymer ?
#
loop_
_entity_poly.entity_id
_entity_poly.type
_entity_poly.pdbx_seq_one_letter_code
_entity_poly.pdbx_strand_id
1 'polypeptide(L)'
;MRTTLFAVFISIVVPSLAHSYCSEPSAPSCATRFGAFDDEWEFDRCKRDMESYKSEVESYMSCRNDEAQQAINEANRDNERAGASYSDAVSSFNRRARGY
;
A
#
# COMPACT_ATOMS: atom_id res chain seq x y z
N MET A 1 -39.45 -8.36 41.45
CA MET A 1 -38.57 -8.89 40.39
C MET A 1 -37.81 -7.72 39.78
N ARG A 2 -36.48 -7.66 39.91
CA ARG A 2 -35.62 -6.62 39.31
C ARG A 2 -34.86 -7.25 38.14
N THR A 3 -35.17 -6.83 36.92
CA THR A 3 -34.47 -7.26 35.71
C THR A 3 -33.28 -6.34 35.47
N THR A 4 -32.08 -6.80 35.82
CA THR A 4 -30.81 -6.16 35.46
C THR A 4 -30.47 -6.48 34.01
N LEU A 5 -30.52 -5.49 33.14
CA LEU A 5 -30.02 -5.56 31.76
C LEU A 5 -28.49 -5.52 31.79
N PHE A 6 -27.84 -6.61 31.41
CA PHE A 6 -26.39 -6.65 31.16
C PHE A 6 -26.12 -6.09 29.76
N ALA A 7 -25.51 -4.91 29.70
CA ALA A 7 -24.99 -4.36 28.45
C ALA A 7 -23.70 -5.11 28.06
N VAL A 8 -23.76 -5.88 26.97
CA VAL A 8 -22.59 -6.54 26.38
C VAL A 8 -21.83 -5.51 25.56
N PHE A 9 -20.69 -5.04 26.09
CA PHE A 9 -19.75 -4.19 25.36
C PHE A 9 -18.97 -5.04 24.35
N ILE A 10 -19.34 -4.98 23.07
CA ILE A 10 -18.56 -5.56 21.98
C ILE A 10 -17.46 -4.57 21.63
N SER A 11 -16.24 -4.80 22.14
CA SER A 11 -15.05 -4.07 21.71
C SER A 11 -14.69 -4.49 20.29
N ILE A 12 -15.05 -3.66 19.31
CA ILE A 12 -14.60 -3.82 17.92
C ILE A 12 -13.12 -3.44 17.89
N VAL A 13 -12.25 -4.45 17.83
CA VAL A 13 -10.82 -4.24 17.60
C VAL A 13 -10.66 -3.94 16.12
N VAL A 14 -10.60 -2.65 15.76
CA VAL A 14 -10.29 -2.24 14.38
C VAL A 14 -8.78 -2.36 14.21
N PRO A 15 -8.27 -3.25 13.33
CA PRO A 15 -6.85 -3.29 13.03
C PRO A 15 -6.47 -1.96 12.37
N SER A 16 -5.60 -1.20 13.02
CA SER A 16 -4.95 -0.04 12.44
C SER A 16 -4.11 -0.53 11.26
N LEU A 17 -4.62 -0.35 10.03
CA LEU A 17 -3.80 -0.43 8.83
C LEU A 17 -2.82 0.73 8.92
N ALA A 18 -1.66 0.47 9.53
CA ALA A 18 -0.51 1.35 9.43
C ALA A 18 -0.02 1.26 7.98
N HIS A 19 -0.72 1.95 7.07
CA HIS A 19 -0.18 2.24 5.74
C HIS A 19 0.96 3.23 5.96
N SER A 20 2.19 2.71 5.97
CA SER A 20 3.35 3.54 5.72
C SER A 20 3.19 4.11 4.32
N TYR A 21 2.69 5.33 4.22
CA TYR A 21 2.60 6.01 2.93
C TYR A 21 4.01 6.16 2.36
N CYS A 22 4.24 5.63 1.15
CA CYS A 22 5.47 5.85 0.42
C CYS A 22 5.59 7.36 0.13
N SER A 23 6.40 8.06 0.91
CA SER A 23 6.56 9.51 0.78
C SER A 23 7.73 9.79 -0.16
N GLU A 24 7.49 10.64 -1.17
CA GLU A 24 8.54 11.05 -2.09
C GLU A 24 9.56 11.93 -1.36
N PRO A 25 10.86 11.59 -1.37
CA PRO A 25 11.88 12.40 -0.74
C PRO A 25 12.10 13.70 -1.54
N SER A 26 12.37 14.79 -0.83
CA SER A 26 12.71 16.07 -1.44
C SER A 26 14.21 16.15 -1.72
N ALA A 27 14.59 16.63 -2.90
CA ALA A 27 16.00 16.87 -3.23
C ALA A 27 16.65 17.84 -2.23
N PRO A 28 17.94 17.65 -1.89
CA PRO A 28 18.63 18.55 -0.98
C PRO A 28 18.81 19.92 -1.62
N SER A 29 18.63 20.97 -0.81
CA SER A 29 18.67 22.37 -1.29
C SER A 29 19.99 22.76 -1.98
N CYS A 30 21.09 22.11 -1.63
CA CYS A 30 22.39 22.35 -2.26
C CYS A 30 22.42 21.96 -3.75
N ALA A 31 21.56 21.03 -4.19
CA ALA A 31 21.50 20.58 -5.58
C ALA A 31 20.85 21.61 -6.53
N THR A 32 20.05 22.52 -5.99
CA THR A 32 19.32 23.55 -6.75
C THR A 32 19.82 24.97 -6.45
N ARG A 33 20.79 25.11 -5.53
CA ARG A 33 21.42 26.39 -5.20
C ARG A 33 22.17 26.92 -6.42
N PHE A 34 22.01 28.22 -6.69
CA PHE A 34 22.74 28.89 -7.77
C PHE A 34 24.16 29.26 -7.32
N GLY A 35 25.16 28.94 -8.15
CA GLY A 35 26.56 29.25 -7.90
C GLY A 35 27.43 28.00 -7.78
N ALA A 36 28.74 28.21 -7.66
CA ALA A 36 29.67 27.16 -7.26
C ALA A 36 29.58 26.95 -5.74
N PHE A 37 30.13 25.84 -5.26
CA PHE A 37 30.35 25.64 -3.83
C PHE A 37 31.33 26.67 -3.28
N ASP A 38 31.06 27.17 -2.08
CA ASP A 38 31.87 28.19 -1.43
C ASP A 38 33.20 27.59 -0.94
N ASP A 39 33.20 26.31 -0.54
CA ASP A 39 34.38 25.55 -0.12
C ASP A 39 34.20 24.02 -0.25
N GLU A 40 35.27 23.27 0.06
CA GLU A 40 35.28 21.80 0.04
C GLU A 40 34.30 21.18 1.03
N TRP A 41 34.07 21.82 2.17
CA TRP A 41 33.17 21.31 3.19
C TRP A 41 31.71 21.36 2.72
N GLU A 42 31.30 22.46 2.05
CA GLU A 42 29.97 22.56 1.45
C GLU A 42 29.77 21.50 0.37
N PHE A 43 30.77 21.30 -0.49
CA PHE A 43 30.76 20.26 -1.52
C PHE A 43 30.61 18.87 -0.91
N ASP A 44 31.43 18.50 0.06
CA ASP A 44 31.43 17.17 0.69
C ASP A 44 30.16 16.91 1.49
N ARG A 45 29.59 17.95 2.11
CA ARG A 45 28.28 17.86 2.74
C ARG A 45 27.19 17.60 1.70
N CYS A 46 27.16 18.41 0.63
CA CYS A 46 26.15 18.25 -0.42
C CYS A 46 26.24 16.87 -1.09
N LYS A 47 27.45 16.38 -1.32
CA LYS A 47 27.68 15.03 -1.84
C LYS A 47 27.06 13.94 -0.96
N ARG A 48 27.25 14.02 0.37
CA ARG A 48 26.63 13.08 1.33
C ARG A 48 25.11 13.21 1.37
N ASP A 49 24.59 14.43 1.27
CA ASP A 49 23.15 14.66 1.19
C ASP A 49 22.57 14.06 -0.10
N MET A 50 23.27 14.18 -1.24
CA MET A 50 22.88 13.56 -2.51
C MET A 50 22.95 12.03 -2.48
N GLU A 51 23.96 11.45 -1.82
CA GLU A 51 24.05 9.99 -1.61
C GLU A 51 22.90 9.49 -0.74
N SER A 52 22.55 10.23 0.32
CA SER A 52 21.40 9.92 1.17
C SER A 52 20.08 10.03 0.39
N TYR A 53 19.91 11.11 -0.38
CA TYR A 53 18.75 11.32 -1.24
C TYR A 53 18.57 10.18 -2.24
N LYS A 54 19.66 9.68 -2.84
CA LYS A 54 19.60 8.49 -3.72
C LYS A 54 19.01 7.28 -3.00
N SER A 55 19.50 6.95 -1.80
CA SER A 55 19.00 5.81 -1.04
C SER A 55 17.53 5.99 -0.63
N GLU A 56 17.10 7.21 -0.32
CA GLU A 56 15.69 7.52 -0.06
C GLU A 56 14.82 7.33 -1.30
N VAL A 57 15.28 7.77 -2.49
CA VAL A 57 14.57 7.56 -3.76
C VAL A 57 14.45 6.07 -4.08
N GLU A 58 15.51 5.29 -3.91
CA GLU A 58 15.47 3.83 -4.10
C GLU A 58 14.46 3.16 -3.16
N SER A 59 14.44 3.59 -1.89
CA SER A 59 13.47 3.11 -0.89
C SER A 59 12.03 3.48 -1.26
N TYR A 60 11.81 4.72 -1.72
CA TYR A 60 10.52 5.18 -2.20
C TYR A 60 10.03 4.35 -3.40
N MET A 61 10.90 4.12 -4.39
CA MET A 61 10.56 3.29 -5.56
C MET A 61 10.20 1.86 -5.15
N SER A 62 10.96 1.25 -4.24
CA SER A 62 10.66 -0.09 -3.71
C SER A 62 9.28 -0.12 -3.05
N CYS A 63 9.00 0.84 -2.17
CA CYS A 63 7.72 0.96 -1.48
C CYS A 63 6.56 1.08 -2.48
N ARG A 64 6.68 1.93 -3.51
CA ARG A 64 5.64 2.09 -4.55
C ARG A 64 5.42 0.81 -5.36
N ASN A 65 6.48 0.05 -5.65
CA ASN A 65 6.36 -1.23 -6.33
C ASN A 65 5.62 -2.25 -5.47
N ASP A 66 5.89 -2.29 -4.15
CA ASP A 66 5.20 -3.18 -3.22
C ASP A 66 3.69 -2.86 -3.12
N GLU A 67 3.33 -1.57 -3.02
CA GLU A 67 1.92 -1.13 -3.05
C GLU A 67 1.23 -1.55 -4.35
N ALA A 68 1.88 -1.35 -5.49
CA ALA A 68 1.34 -1.74 -6.79
C ALA A 68 1.16 -3.25 -6.90
N GLN A 69 2.14 -4.03 -6.45
CA GLN A 69 2.07 -5.50 -6.46
C GLN A 69 0.97 -6.01 -5.52
N GLN A 70 0.78 -5.38 -4.37
CA GLN A 70 -0.31 -5.71 -3.45
C GLN A 70 -1.67 -5.49 -4.10
N ALA A 71 -1.87 -4.34 -4.76
CA ALA A 71 -3.11 -4.03 -5.47
C ALA A 71 -3.37 -5.01 -6.62
N ILE A 72 -2.35 -5.40 -7.38
CA ILE A 72 -2.46 -6.43 -8.42
C ILE A 72 -2.88 -7.78 -7.84
N ASN A 73 -2.26 -8.18 -6.72
CA ASN A 73 -2.59 -9.44 -6.06
C ASN A 73 -4.02 -9.47 -5.54
N GLU A 74 -4.51 -8.36 -5.00
CA GLU A 74 -5.90 -8.21 -4.56
C GLU A 74 -6.87 -8.31 -5.73
N ALA A 75 -6.62 -7.56 -6.81
CA ALA A 75 -7.44 -7.62 -8.03
C ALA A 75 -7.48 -9.04 -8.64
N ASN A 76 -6.36 -9.77 -8.63
CA ASN A 76 -6.32 -11.14 -9.11
C ASN A 76 -7.19 -12.08 -8.27
N ARG A 77 -7.14 -11.97 -6.93
CA ARG A 77 -7.99 -12.77 -6.04
C ARG A 77 -9.48 -12.47 -6.25
N ASP A 78 -9.83 -11.21 -6.47
CA ASP A 78 -11.20 -10.81 -6.75
C ASP A 78 -11.68 -11.36 -8.09
N ASN A 79 -10.84 -11.31 -9.12
CA ASN A 79 -11.13 -11.89 -10.43
C ASN A 79 -11.32 -13.42 -10.34
N GLU A 80 -10.45 -14.13 -9.63
CA GLU A 80 -10.58 -15.57 -9.39
C GLU A 80 -11.90 -15.91 -8.68
N ARG A 81 -12.25 -15.13 -7.65
CA ARG A 81 -13.50 -15.30 -6.90
C ARG A 81 -14.73 -15.07 -7.79
N ALA A 82 -14.69 -14.03 -8.62
CA ALA A 82 -15.77 -13.73 -9.56
C ALA A 82 -15.93 -14.86 -10.59
N GLY A 83 -14.83 -15.35 -11.16
CA GLY A 83 -14.82 -16.47 -12.10
C GLY A 83 -15.36 -17.78 -11.51
N ALA A 84 -14.96 -18.11 -10.27
CA ALA A 84 -15.48 -19.27 -9.55
C ALA A 84 -17.00 -19.14 -9.31
N SER A 85 -17.44 -17.97 -8.83
CA SER A 85 -18.87 -17.70 -8.57
C SER A 85 -19.72 -17.83 -9.84
N TYR A 86 -19.22 -17.32 -10.97
CA TYR A 86 -19.86 -17.50 -12.28
C TYR A 86 -19.95 -18.97 -12.68
N SER A 87 -18.86 -19.72 -12.55
CA SER A 87 -18.80 -21.13 -12.90
C SER A 87 -19.79 -21.98 -12.08
N ASP A 88 -19.90 -21.68 -10.77
CA ASP A 88 -20.87 -22.31 -9.88
C ASP A 88 -22.32 -21.98 -10.28
N ALA A 89 -22.60 -20.73 -10.64
CA ALA A 89 -23.91 -20.31 -11.12
C ALA A 89 -24.29 -21.04 -12.42
N VAL A 90 -23.37 -21.16 -13.38
CA VAL A 90 -23.56 -21.91 -14.63
C VAL A 90 -23.81 -23.39 -14.35
N SER A 91 -23.03 -24.01 -13.45
CA SER A 91 -23.22 -25.40 -13.05
C SER A 91 -24.60 -25.64 -12.43
N SER A 92 -25.02 -24.75 -11.54
CA SER A 92 -26.36 -24.78 -10.92
C SER A 92 -27.47 -24.64 -11.96
N PHE A 93 -27.34 -23.69 -12.88
CA PHE A 93 -28.27 -23.50 -13.99
C PHE A 93 -28.38 -24.75 -14.87
N ASN A 94 -27.26 -25.29 -15.34
CA ASN A 94 -27.23 -26.47 -16.22
C ASN A 94 -27.86 -27.70 -15.55
N ARG A 95 -27.66 -27.88 -14.25
CA ARG A 95 -28.30 -28.95 -13.48
C ARG A 95 -29.82 -28.82 -13.47
N ARG A 96 -30.35 -27.61 -13.30
CA ARG A 96 -31.80 -27.33 -13.34
C ARG A 96 -32.38 -27.52 -14.74
N ALA A 97 -31.65 -27.08 -15.77
CA ALA A 97 -32.10 -27.17 -17.16
C ALA A 97 -32.26 -28.62 -17.64
N ARG A 98 -31.45 -29.57 -17.14
CA ARG A 98 -31.57 -31.01 -17.47
C ARG A 98 -32.86 -31.68 -16.99
N GLY A 99 -33.61 -31.04 -16.10
CA GLY A 99 -34.89 -31.55 -15.59
C GLY A 99 -36.12 -31.03 -16.34
N TYR A 100 -35.91 -30.26 -17.42
CA TYR A 100 -36.93 -29.78 -18.37
C TYR A 100 -36.71 -30.46 -19.72
#